data_AF-A0A3D3JRL7-F1
#
_entry.id   AF-A0A3D3JRL7-F1
#
_cell.length_a   1.000
_cell.length_b   1.000
_cell.length_c   1.000
_cell.angle_alpha   90.00
_cell.angle_beta   90.00
_cell.angle_gamma   90.00
#
_symmetry.space_group_name_H-M   'P 1'
#
loop_
_entity.id
_entity.type
_entity.pdbx_description
1 polymer ?
#
loop_
_entity_poly.entity_id
_entity_poly.type
_entity_poly.pdbx_seq_one_letter_code
_entity_poly.pdbx_strand_id
1 'polypeptide(L)'
;MWKTGLDGTMTWAYIHIYWKTPRLDSPDIQDSGVPHSPNSFVLRGPQGPLDTLAWEGYREGYDDARYLATLQDAIAKAKDAGKHARFVARTERWLGDLRVDADLDKWRREMARRTAALLQ
;
A
#
# COMPACT_ATOMS: atom_id res chain seq x y z
N MET A 1 -4.16 9.52 -1.21
CA MET A 1 -5.51 9.22 -0.72
C MET A 1 -5.78 9.81 0.65
N TRP A 2 -5.09 9.36 1.70
CA TRP A 2 -5.32 9.92 3.04
C TRP A 2 -5.18 11.45 3.10
N LYS A 3 -4.14 12.02 2.46
CA LYS A 3 -3.95 13.47 2.36
C LYS A 3 -5.10 14.23 1.68
N THR A 4 -5.91 13.54 0.88
CA THR A 4 -7.07 14.12 0.19
C THR A 4 -8.39 13.78 0.89
N GLY A 5 -8.34 13.17 2.09
CA GLY A 5 -9.53 12.77 2.86
C GLY A 5 -10.26 11.53 2.30
N LEU A 6 -9.60 10.72 1.47
CA LEU A 6 -10.18 9.47 0.97
C LEU A 6 -9.77 8.28 1.85
N ASP A 7 -10.73 7.39 2.10
CA ASP A 7 -10.57 6.21 2.96
C ASP A 7 -10.02 4.96 2.23
N GLY A 8 -9.99 4.98 0.90
CA GLY A 8 -9.56 3.82 0.11
C GLY A 8 -9.57 4.07 -1.40
N THR A 9 -9.00 3.11 -2.15
CA THR A 9 -9.10 3.07 -3.62
C THR A 9 -10.05 1.94 -4.02
N MET A 10 -10.60 2.04 -5.24
CA MET A 10 -11.22 0.93 -5.93
C MET A 10 -10.65 0.84 -7.35
N THR A 11 -9.97 -0.26 -7.65
CA THR A 11 -9.48 -0.55 -9.00
C THR A 11 -10.61 -1.10 -9.87
N TRP A 12 -10.60 -0.80 -11.17
CA TRP A 12 -11.61 -1.25 -12.14
C TRP A 12 -11.86 -2.77 -12.08
N ALA A 13 -10.79 -3.57 -12.16
CA ALA A 13 -10.89 -5.02 -12.05
C ALA A 13 -9.60 -5.61 -11.49
N TYR A 14 -9.77 -6.57 -10.58
CA TYR A 14 -8.66 -7.42 -10.15
C TYR A 14 -8.16 -8.26 -11.34
N ILE A 15 -9.08 -8.91 -12.07
CA ILE A 15 -8.81 -9.69 -13.27
C ILE A 15 -9.92 -9.48 -14.31
N HIS A 16 -9.56 -9.20 -15.55
CA HIS A 16 -10.53 -8.95 -16.62
C HIS A 16 -10.86 -10.24 -17.40
N ILE A 17 -12.06 -10.28 -17.99
CA ILE A 17 -12.60 -11.47 -18.69
C ILE A 17 -12.08 -11.64 -20.12
N TYR A 18 -11.46 -10.61 -20.69
CA TYR A 18 -11.20 -10.54 -22.13
C TYR A 18 -9.95 -11.31 -22.59
N TRP A 19 -9.07 -11.74 -21.68
CA TRP A 19 -7.79 -12.36 -22.02
C TRP A 19 -7.72 -13.83 -21.59
N LYS A 20 -7.20 -14.66 -22.50
CA LYS A 20 -6.96 -16.09 -22.26
C LYS A 20 -5.85 -16.25 -21.22
N THR A 21 -5.95 -17.30 -20.41
CA THR A 21 -4.85 -17.77 -19.54
C THR A 21 -3.57 -17.89 -20.38
N PRO A 22 -2.47 -17.21 -20.02
CA PRO A 22 -1.21 -17.37 -20.71
C PRO A 22 -0.72 -18.81 -20.53
N ARG A 23 -0.29 -19.43 -21.61
CA ARG A 23 0.41 -20.71 -21.60
C ARG A 23 1.89 -20.42 -21.45
N LEU A 24 2.44 -20.59 -20.24
CA LEU A 24 3.82 -20.21 -19.93
C LEU A 24 4.86 -20.97 -20.79
N ASP A 25 4.46 -22.10 -21.38
CA ASP A 25 5.22 -22.92 -22.33
C ASP A 25 5.04 -22.51 -23.80
N SER A 26 4.22 -21.49 -24.09
CA SER A 26 3.98 -21.01 -25.45
C SER A 26 5.23 -20.36 -26.05
N PRO A 27 5.63 -20.71 -27.29
CA PRO A 27 6.73 -20.03 -28.00
C PRO A 27 6.55 -18.51 -28.05
N ASP A 28 5.31 -18.04 -28.23
CA ASP A 28 4.97 -16.61 -28.27
C ASP A 28 5.36 -15.86 -26.98
N ILE A 29 5.37 -16.55 -25.83
CA ILE A 29 5.77 -15.96 -24.55
C ILE A 29 7.29 -15.91 -24.41
N GLN A 30 8.00 -16.92 -24.93
CA GLN A 30 9.46 -16.98 -24.86
C GLN A 30 10.10 -15.82 -25.62
N ASP A 31 9.55 -15.49 -26.79
CA ASP A 31 10.13 -14.47 -27.68
C ASP A 31 9.53 -13.06 -27.49
N SER A 32 8.28 -12.94 -27.00
CA SER A 32 7.55 -11.65 -26.92
C SER A 32 7.03 -11.29 -25.53
N GLY A 33 7.28 -12.11 -24.52
CA GLY A 33 6.79 -11.91 -23.16
C GLY A 33 5.31 -12.27 -22.98
N VAL A 34 4.80 -12.08 -21.76
CA VAL A 34 3.40 -12.44 -21.42
C VAL A 34 2.46 -11.29 -21.78
N PRO A 35 1.47 -11.48 -22.69
CA PRO A 35 0.47 -10.47 -22.96
C PRO A 35 -0.35 -10.19 -21.69
N HIS A 36 -0.32 -8.94 -21.24
CA HIS A 36 -1.03 -8.48 -20.04
C HIS A 36 -2.10 -7.46 -20.41
N SER A 37 -3.32 -7.68 -19.92
CA SER A 37 -4.42 -6.75 -20.13
C SER A 37 -4.16 -5.45 -19.37
N PRO A 38 -4.32 -4.26 -20.00
CA PRO A 38 -4.27 -3.01 -19.25
C PRO A 38 -5.42 -2.86 -18.25
N ASN A 39 -6.46 -3.70 -18.36
CA ASN A 39 -7.63 -3.70 -17.49
C ASN A 39 -7.56 -4.78 -16.40
N SER A 40 -6.45 -5.51 -16.27
CA SER A 40 -6.25 -6.51 -15.21
C SER A 40 -5.11 -6.10 -14.31
N PHE A 41 -5.24 -6.39 -13.02
CA PHE A 41 -4.20 -6.10 -12.05
C PHE A 41 -3.31 -7.31 -11.77
N VAL A 42 -3.84 -8.51 -12.00
CA VAL A 42 -3.10 -9.78 -11.94
C VAL A 42 -3.13 -10.51 -13.28
N LEU A 43 -2.24 -11.49 -13.46
CA LEU A 43 -2.26 -12.40 -14.59
C LEU A 43 -3.14 -13.61 -14.28
N ARG A 44 -3.88 -14.12 -15.26
CA ARG A 44 -4.66 -15.35 -15.12
C ARG A 44 -3.77 -16.56 -15.30
N GLY A 45 -3.29 -17.21 -14.26
CA GLY A 45 -2.51 -18.45 -14.36
C GLY A 45 -3.39 -19.71 -14.48
N PRO A 46 -2.78 -20.86 -14.84
CA PRO A 46 -3.49 -22.14 -15.00
C PRO A 46 -4.05 -22.69 -13.69
N GLN A 47 -3.42 -22.41 -12.54
CA GLN A 47 -3.90 -22.82 -11.21
C GLN A 47 -4.57 -21.69 -10.41
N GLY A 48 -4.58 -20.46 -10.95
CA GLY A 48 -5.08 -19.29 -10.24
C GLY A 48 -4.39 -18.00 -10.68
N PRO A 49 -4.75 -16.86 -10.08
CA PRO A 49 -4.08 -15.59 -10.35
C PRO A 49 -2.58 -15.63 -10.04
N LEU A 50 -1.78 -14.97 -10.87
CA LEU A 50 -0.37 -14.71 -10.62
C LEU A 50 -0.20 -13.20 -10.41
N ASP A 51 0.44 -12.84 -9.31
CA ASP A 51 0.66 -11.46 -8.93
C ASP A 51 1.54 -10.74 -9.96
N THR A 52 1.17 -9.51 -10.29
CA THR A 52 2.03 -8.62 -11.10
C THR A 52 2.76 -7.65 -10.20
N LEU A 53 3.79 -6.99 -10.72
CA LEU A 53 4.45 -5.91 -10.00
C LEU A 53 3.48 -4.77 -9.63
N ALA A 54 2.50 -4.48 -10.49
CA ALA A 54 1.48 -3.46 -10.21
C ALA A 54 0.58 -3.87 -9.04
N TRP A 55 0.18 -5.14 -8.98
CA TRP A 55 -0.60 -5.67 -7.86
C TRP A 55 0.20 -5.68 -6.55
N GLU A 56 1.46 -6.11 -6.58
CA GLU A 56 2.30 -6.10 -5.38
C GLU A 56 2.56 -4.68 -4.87
N GLY A 57 2.81 -3.72 -5.76
CA GLY A 57 2.93 -2.31 -5.38
C GLY A 57 1.64 -1.75 -4.76
N TYR A 58 0.48 -2.17 -5.27
CA TYR A 58 -0.80 -1.81 -4.67
C TYR A 58 -0.99 -2.43 -3.28
N ARG A 59 -0.64 -3.71 -3.12
CA ARG A 59 -0.73 -4.44 -1.85
C ARG A 59 0.19 -3.81 -0.80
N GLU A 60 1.41 -3.43 -1.18
CA GLU A 60 2.36 -2.72 -0.32
C GLU A 60 1.84 -1.34 0.11
N GLY A 61 1.26 -0.56 -0.82
CA GLY A 61 0.64 0.72 -0.49
C GLY A 61 -0.53 0.58 0.49
N TYR A 62 -1.27 -0.54 0.44
CA TYR A 62 -2.30 -0.84 1.42
C TYR A 62 -1.70 -1.16 2.81
N ASP A 63 -0.57 -1.86 2.86
CA ASP A 63 0.16 -2.06 4.11
C ASP A 63 0.64 -0.72 4.70
N ASP A 64 1.13 0.21 3.89
CA ASP A 64 1.49 1.56 4.35
C ASP A 64 0.31 2.32 4.95
N ALA A 65 -0.89 2.17 4.37
CA ALA A 65 -2.11 2.75 4.93
C ALA A 65 -2.47 2.14 6.31
N ARG A 66 -2.23 0.84 6.51
CA ARG A 66 -2.41 0.19 7.83
C ARG A 66 -1.45 0.73 8.88
N TYR A 67 -0.18 0.95 8.52
CA TYR A 67 0.80 1.58 9.42
C TYR A 67 0.36 3.00 9.81
N LEU A 68 -0.10 3.78 8.83
CA LEU A 68 -0.60 5.13 9.06
C LEU A 68 -1.81 5.14 10.01
N ALA A 69 -2.82 4.31 9.73
CA ALA A 69 -4.01 4.20 10.58
C ALA A 69 -3.64 3.80 12.02
N THR A 70 -2.72 2.86 12.18
CA THR A 70 -2.23 2.43 13.49
C THR A 70 -1.52 3.57 14.24
N LEU A 71 -0.70 4.37 13.54
CA LEU A 71 -0.06 5.55 14.14
C LEU A 71 -1.09 6.61 14.56
N GLN A 72 -2.09 6.88 13.72
CA GLN A 72 -3.15 7.83 14.05
C GLN A 72 -3.96 7.41 15.28
N ASP A 73 -4.27 6.11 15.41
CA ASP A 73 -4.91 5.54 16.60
C ASP A 73 -4.02 5.69 17.85
N ALA A 74 -2.72 5.39 17.74
CA ALA A 74 -1.78 5.58 18.85
C ALA A 74 -1.68 7.05 19.30
N ILE A 75 -1.70 8.00 18.35
CA ILE A 75 -1.76 9.43 18.64
C ILE A 75 -3.04 9.78 19.42
N ALA A 76 -4.20 9.31 18.94
CA ALA A 76 -5.48 9.56 19.61
C ALA A 76 -5.47 9.05 21.05
N LYS A 77 -5.05 7.80 21.25
CA LYS A 77 -4.94 7.19 22.59
C LYS A 77 -3.99 7.95 23.52
N ALA A 78 -2.84 8.41 23.02
CA ALA A 78 -1.92 9.20 23.81
C ALA A 78 -2.52 10.56 24.22
N LYS A 79 -3.27 11.21 23.32
CA LYS A 79 -3.98 12.46 23.60
C LYS A 79 -5.05 12.27 24.67
N ASP A 80 -5.88 11.24 24.53
CA ASP A 80 -6.96 10.93 25.48
C ASP A 80 -6.41 10.61 26.87
N ALA A 81 -5.24 9.95 26.93
CA ALA A 81 -4.55 9.65 28.18
C ALA A 81 -3.76 10.84 28.77
N GLY A 82 -3.67 11.98 28.06
CA GLY A 82 -2.84 13.12 28.45
C GLY A 82 -1.33 12.81 28.49
N LYS A 83 -0.87 11.79 27.75
CA LYS A 83 0.53 11.34 27.72
C LYS A 83 1.26 11.87 26.49
N HIS A 84 2.59 11.93 26.58
CA HIS A 84 3.47 12.18 25.43
C HIS A 84 3.20 13.46 24.63
N ALA A 85 2.63 14.50 25.25
CA ALA A 85 2.13 15.70 24.55
C ALA A 85 3.12 16.31 23.54
N ARG A 86 4.41 16.43 23.90
CA ARG A 86 5.44 16.95 22.98
C ARG A 86 5.71 16.00 21.80
N PHE A 87 5.68 14.69 22.06
CA PHE A 87 5.94 13.67 21.02
C PHE A 87 4.75 13.56 20.05
N VAL A 88 3.53 13.67 20.56
CA VAL A 88 2.30 13.77 19.77
C VAL A 88 2.40 14.95 18.81
N ALA A 89 2.65 16.16 19.32
CA ALA A 89 2.73 17.36 18.47
C ALA A 89 3.83 17.27 17.40
N ARG A 90 4.98 16.67 17.72
CA ARG A 90 6.05 16.43 16.75
C ARG A 90 5.67 15.39 15.69
N THR A 91 4.83 14.43 16.05
CA THR A 91 4.39 13.36 15.13
C THR A 91 3.30 13.85 14.20
N GLU A 92 2.31 14.60 14.69
CA GLU A 92 1.30 15.24 13.86
C GLU A 92 1.95 16.20 12.85
N ARG A 93 2.95 16.98 13.27
CA ARG A 93 3.72 17.84 12.35
C ARG A 93 4.43 17.04 11.26
N TRP A 94 5.12 15.97 11.65
CA TRP A 94 5.82 15.09 10.69
C TRP A 94 4.85 14.48 9.67
N LEU A 95 3.65 14.05 10.09
CA LEU A 95 2.60 13.57 9.19
C LEU A 95 2.14 14.67 8.20
N GLY A 96 2.03 15.91 8.67
CA GLY A 96 1.71 17.08 7.83
C GLY A 96 2.73 17.28 6.71
N ASP A 97 4.02 17.16 7.03
CA ASP A 97 5.14 17.45 6.13
C ASP A 97 5.44 16.34 5.10
N LEU A 98 4.74 15.20 5.16
CA LEU A 98 4.96 14.07 4.26
C LEU A 98 4.73 14.43 2.77
N ARG A 99 5.67 14.14 1.87
CA ARG A 99 5.52 14.34 0.42
C ARG A 99 5.16 13.06 -0.32
N VAL A 100 4.24 13.13 -1.28
CA VAL A 100 3.75 11.95 -2.03
C VAL A 100 4.82 11.23 -2.88
N ASP A 101 5.96 11.87 -3.11
CA ASP A 101 7.10 11.37 -3.89
C ASP A 101 8.26 10.86 -3.01
N ALA A 102 8.04 10.71 -1.70
CA ALA A 102 9.08 10.26 -0.78
C ALA A 102 9.26 8.73 -0.75
N ASP A 103 10.35 8.33 -0.12
CA ASP A 103 10.73 6.93 0.13
C ASP A 103 9.75 6.26 1.13
N LEU A 104 8.90 5.37 0.61
CA LEU A 104 7.86 4.67 1.37
C LEU A 104 8.43 3.74 2.44
N ASP A 105 9.57 3.10 2.19
CA ASP A 105 10.24 2.25 3.18
C ASP A 105 10.70 3.05 4.41
N LYS A 106 11.24 4.25 4.18
CA LYS A 106 11.61 5.16 5.27
C LYS A 106 10.37 5.61 6.04
N TRP A 107 9.28 5.89 5.36
CA TRP A 107 8.02 6.25 6.02
C TRP A 107 7.48 5.13 6.87
N ARG A 108 7.42 3.91 6.33
CA ARG A 108 6.95 2.73 7.06
C ARG A 108 7.73 2.51 8.35
N ARG A 109 9.06 2.56 8.27
CA ARG A 109 9.94 2.44 9.44
C ARG A 109 9.70 3.56 10.46
N GLU A 110 9.57 4.80 10.00
CA GLU A 110 9.35 5.94 10.90
C GLU A 110 7.96 5.93 11.54
N MET A 111 6.92 5.49 10.81
CA MET A 111 5.59 5.24 11.38
C MET A 111 5.66 4.18 12.47
N ALA A 112 6.27 3.02 12.19
CA ALA A 112 6.43 1.95 13.16
C ALA A 112 7.17 2.42 14.44
N ARG A 113 8.27 3.16 14.28
CA ARG A 113 9.05 3.71 15.39
C ARG A 113 8.24 4.66 16.26
N ARG A 114 7.46 5.56 15.63
CA ARG A 114 6.64 6.54 16.35
C ARG A 114 5.47 5.89 17.06
N THR A 115 4.82 4.91 16.42
CA THR A 115 3.77 4.10 17.04
C THR A 115 4.29 3.42 18.30
N ALA A 116 5.43 2.72 18.21
CA ALA A 116 6.04 2.05 19.35
C ALA A 116 6.35 3.01 20.52
N ALA A 117 6.86 4.21 20.22
CA ALA A 117 7.16 5.23 21.23
C ALA A 117 5.92 5.83 21.90
N LEU A 118 4.79 5.91 21.20
CA LEU A 118 3.52 6.44 21.74
C LEU A 118 2.78 5.42 22.62
N LEU A 119 3.03 4.13 22.42
CA LEU A 119 2.37 3.04 23.16
C LEU A 119 3.10 2.64 24.46
N GLN A 120 4.30 3.15 24.70
CA GLN A 120 5.04 2.99 25.97
C GLN A 120 4.48 3.92 27.06
#